data_AF-A0A944BW43-F1
#
_entry.id   AF-A0A944BW43-F1
#
_cell.length_a   1.000
_cell.length_b   1.000
_cell.length_c   1.000
_cell.angle_alpha   90.00
_cell.angle_beta   90.00
_cell.angle_gamma   90.00
#
_symmetry.space_group_name_H-M   'P 1'
#
loop_
_entity.id
_entity.type
_entity.pdbx_description
1 polymer ?
#
loop_
_entity_poly.entity_id
_entity_poly.type
_entity_poly.pdbx_seq_one_letter_code
_entity_poly.pdbx_strand_id
1 'polypeptide(L)'
;MKKFLYIAVAMVIGAMAVGLTGCKTAKMRDADEAYDRGEYFGAEKIYRKLYNKYTKKEERWIRGEVAYKLGLCYKRLNQSSRAAAAFQNAIRYEYPDSTQILYLAQAQHMQGNWKEALASYQQFLELVPDSWEAKQGIRACQMAPRWKQQGSHYIVKNAKFFNSRRADFCPMFLDVNADQLYWTSSNEKATGTEKSQITGTKNSDIFVSKLNDKGKWQ
;
A
#
# COMPACT_ATOMS: atom_id res chain seq x y z
N MET A 1 -35.15 52.11 5.84
CA MET A 1 -34.56 51.54 7.08
C MET A 1 -34.75 50.02 7.20
N LYS A 2 -35.97 49.47 7.11
CA LYS A 2 -36.21 48.00 7.24
C LYS A 2 -35.42 47.13 6.25
N LYS A 3 -35.30 47.53 4.97
CA LYS A 3 -34.51 46.79 3.95
C LYS A 3 -33.01 46.72 4.26
N PHE A 4 -32.42 47.78 4.84
CA PHE A 4 -31.02 47.79 5.24
C PHE A 4 -30.76 46.87 6.45
N LEU A 5 -31.72 46.79 7.38
CA LEU A 5 -31.67 45.87 8.51
C LEU A 5 -31.70 44.40 8.06
N TYR A 6 -32.57 44.05 7.10
CA TYR A 6 -32.61 42.68 6.56
C TYR A 6 -31.33 42.28 5.82
N ILE A 7 -30.72 43.22 5.08
CA ILE A 7 -29.45 42.96 4.39
C ILE A 7 -28.31 42.79 5.40
N ALA A 8 -28.25 43.61 6.45
CA ALA A 8 -27.25 43.49 7.51
C ALA A 8 -27.40 42.17 8.30
N VAL A 9 -28.62 41.77 8.64
CA VAL A 9 -28.90 40.49 9.32
C VAL A 9 -28.56 39.29 8.41
N ALA A 10 -28.86 39.36 7.11
CA ALA A 10 -28.51 38.31 6.15
C ALA A 10 -26.98 38.17 5.97
N MET A 11 -26.22 39.28 5.97
CA MET A 11 -24.75 39.22 5.94
C MET A 11 -24.14 38.62 7.21
N VAL A 12 -24.73 38.89 8.38
CA VAL A 12 -24.26 38.34 9.67
C VAL A 12 -24.54 36.83 9.75
N ILE A 13 -25.71 36.37 9.27
CA ILE A 13 -26.03 34.94 9.20
C ILE A 13 -25.15 34.22 8.16
N GLY A 14 -24.89 34.87 7.01
CA GLY A 14 -23.96 34.36 6.00
C GLY A 14 -22.53 34.22 6.51
N ALA A 15 -22.06 35.18 7.33
CA ALA A 15 -20.73 35.13 7.94
C ALA A 15 -20.60 34.05 9.04
N MET A 16 -21.67 33.75 9.77
CA MET A 16 -21.69 32.65 10.75
C MET A 16 -21.71 31.26 10.07
N ALA A 17 -22.30 31.13 8.88
CA ALA A 17 -22.36 29.88 8.14
C ALA A 17 -21.00 29.45 7.53
N VAL A 18 -20.04 30.37 7.38
CA VAL A 18 -18.70 30.08 6.83
C VAL A 18 -17.73 29.57 7.91
N GLY A 19 -18.12 29.60 9.20
CA GLY A 19 -17.25 29.27 10.34
C GLY A 19 -17.10 27.79 10.72
N LEU A 20 -17.72 26.83 10.02
CA LEU A 20 -17.77 25.42 10.45
C LEU A 20 -16.98 24.43 9.59
N THR A 21 -16.01 24.90 8.79
CA THR A 21 -14.99 23.99 8.21
C THR A 21 -13.89 23.69 9.22
N GLY A 22 -14.28 23.18 10.39
CA GLY A 22 -13.34 22.61 11.34
C GLY A 22 -12.61 21.45 10.66
N CYS A 23 -11.27 21.55 10.52
CA CYS A 23 -10.44 20.42 10.11
C CYS A 23 -10.80 19.22 11.00
N LYS A 24 -11.51 18.23 10.46
CA LYS A 24 -11.87 17.02 11.20
C LYS A 24 -10.58 16.43 11.77
N THR A 25 -10.46 16.44 13.10
CA THR A 25 -9.30 15.87 13.79
C THR A 25 -9.27 14.38 13.48
N ALA A 26 -8.11 13.85 13.09
CA ALA A 26 -7.98 12.42 12.81
C ALA A 26 -8.31 11.61 14.08
N LYS A 27 -9.16 10.58 13.92
CA LYS A 27 -9.56 9.65 14.99
C LYS A 27 -9.22 8.22 14.56
N MET A 28 -8.85 7.38 15.52
CA MET A 28 -8.54 5.97 15.28
C MET A 28 -9.72 5.24 14.63
N ARG A 29 -10.93 5.41 15.18
CA ARG A 29 -12.16 4.78 14.67
C ARG A 29 -12.41 5.07 13.18
N ASP A 30 -12.21 6.30 12.74
CA ASP A 30 -12.42 6.68 11.33
C ASP A 30 -11.43 5.96 10.40
N ALA A 31 -10.20 5.70 10.88
CA ALA A 31 -9.19 4.94 10.15
C ALA A 31 -9.50 3.43 10.14
N ASP A 32 -9.95 2.89 11.27
CA ASP A 32 -10.38 1.50 11.41
C ASP A 32 -11.57 1.22 10.47
N GLU A 33 -12.62 2.06 10.51
CA GLU A 33 -13.79 1.93 9.62
C GLU A 33 -13.42 2.01 8.13
N ALA A 34 -12.48 2.89 7.76
CA ALA A 34 -11.97 2.95 6.38
C ALA A 34 -11.22 1.67 6.00
N TYR A 35 -10.40 1.13 6.91
CA TYR A 35 -9.69 -0.13 6.69
C TYR A 35 -10.67 -1.29 6.49
N ASP A 36 -11.72 -1.37 7.31
CA ASP A 36 -12.72 -2.43 7.28
C ASP A 36 -13.55 -2.41 5.99
N ARG A 37 -13.79 -1.22 5.42
CA ARG A 37 -14.38 -1.07 4.08
C ARG A 37 -13.42 -1.43 2.92
N GLY A 38 -12.16 -1.74 3.23
CA GLY A 38 -11.13 -2.00 2.23
C GLY A 38 -10.47 -0.75 1.65
N GLU A 39 -10.78 0.44 2.17
CA GLU A 39 -10.21 1.71 1.71
C GLU A 39 -8.79 1.91 2.28
N TYR A 40 -7.87 1.00 1.98
CA TYR A 40 -6.54 0.96 2.60
C TYR A 40 -5.71 2.21 2.36
N PHE A 41 -5.84 2.84 1.18
CA PHE A 41 -5.20 4.11 0.89
C PHE A 41 -5.87 5.32 1.58
N GLY A 42 -7.18 5.26 1.82
CA GLY A 42 -7.87 6.21 2.69
C GLY A 42 -7.38 6.08 4.14
N ALA A 43 -7.41 4.84 4.66
CA ALA A 43 -7.03 4.50 6.02
C ALA A 43 -5.57 4.88 6.34
N GLU A 44 -4.61 4.56 5.45
CA GLU A 44 -3.19 4.89 5.67
C GLU A 44 -2.95 6.40 5.85
N LYS A 45 -3.72 7.26 5.17
CA LYS A 45 -3.62 8.71 5.36
C LYS A 45 -4.05 9.13 6.76
N ILE A 46 -5.10 8.52 7.29
CA ILE A 46 -5.63 8.84 8.62
C ILE A 46 -4.68 8.30 9.69
N TYR A 47 -4.25 7.03 9.60
CA TYR A 47 -3.27 6.48 10.53
C TYR A 47 -1.95 7.23 10.50
N ARG A 48 -1.47 7.70 9.34
CA ARG A 48 -0.25 8.50 9.25
C ARG A 48 -0.38 9.83 10.01
N LYS A 49 -1.55 10.48 9.95
CA LYS A 49 -1.83 11.68 10.76
C LYS A 49 -1.82 11.35 12.25
N LEU A 50 -2.42 10.22 12.65
CA LEU A 50 -2.41 9.76 14.05
C LEU A 50 -1.00 9.44 14.54
N TYR A 51 -0.19 8.75 13.74
CA TYR A 51 1.19 8.39 14.07
C TYR A 51 2.08 9.62 14.31
N ASN A 52 1.84 10.70 13.56
CA ASN A 52 2.55 11.97 13.71
C ASN A 52 2.01 12.81 14.88
N LYS A 53 0.75 12.59 15.30
CA LYS A 53 0.14 13.24 16.45
C LYS A 53 0.69 12.65 17.76
N TYR A 54 0.72 11.32 17.88
CA TYR A 54 1.22 10.63 19.06
C TYR A 54 2.74 10.65 19.07
N THR A 55 3.32 11.51 19.90
CA THR A 55 4.79 11.66 19.99
C THR A 55 5.30 11.63 21.42
N LYS A 56 4.42 11.75 22.41
CA LYS A 56 4.78 11.78 23.83
C LYS A 56 5.10 10.38 24.34
N LYS A 57 5.88 10.30 25.41
CA LYS A 57 6.36 9.03 25.99
C LYS A 57 5.18 8.18 26.50
N GLU A 58 4.17 8.82 27.06
CA GLU A 58 2.98 8.20 27.64
C GLU A 58 2.06 7.60 26.55
N GLU A 59 2.20 8.07 25.31
CA GLU A 59 1.40 7.65 24.14
C GLU A 59 2.13 6.58 23.31
N ARG A 60 3.29 6.08 23.79
CA ARG A 60 4.14 5.15 23.04
C ARG A 60 3.38 3.88 22.62
N TRP A 61 2.54 3.35 23.50
CA TRP A 61 1.72 2.17 23.21
C TRP A 61 0.71 2.42 22.09
N ILE A 62 0.02 3.58 22.11
CA ILE A 62 -0.89 4.01 21.04
C ILE A 62 -0.12 4.14 19.73
N ARG A 63 1.08 4.72 19.79
CA ARG A 63 1.93 4.89 18.61
C ARG A 63 2.36 3.54 18.02
N GLY A 64 2.58 2.53 18.86
CA GLY A 64 2.83 1.14 18.43
C GLY A 64 1.63 0.53 17.72
N GLU A 65 0.42 0.69 18.27
CA GLU A 65 -0.82 0.24 17.62
C GLU A 65 -1.04 0.91 16.25
N VAL A 66 -0.87 2.23 16.17
CA VAL A 66 -0.99 2.96 14.90
C VAL A 66 0.07 2.50 13.90
N ALA A 67 1.30 2.23 14.35
CA ALA A 67 2.36 1.71 13.49
C ALA A 67 2.01 0.33 12.92
N TYR A 68 1.45 -0.55 13.75
CA TYR A 68 0.98 -1.86 13.30
C TYR A 68 -0.12 -1.73 12.25
N LYS A 69 -1.14 -0.91 12.52
CA LYS A 69 -2.26 -0.64 11.60
C LYS A 69 -1.79 0.00 10.28
N LEU A 70 -0.81 0.91 10.31
CA LEU A 70 -0.13 1.40 9.11
C LEU A 70 0.53 0.28 8.33
N GLY A 71 1.24 -0.63 9.01
CA GLY A 71 1.85 -1.80 8.41
C GLY A 71 0.83 -2.68 7.69
N LEU A 72 -0.34 -2.89 8.29
CA LEU A 72 -1.45 -3.62 7.66
C LEU A 72 -1.95 -2.93 6.39
N CYS A 73 -2.12 -1.61 6.39
CA CYS A 73 -2.48 -0.86 5.18
C CYS A 73 -1.42 -1.04 4.08
N TYR A 74 -0.14 -0.84 4.42
CA TYR A 74 0.95 -0.96 3.46
C TYR A 74 1.08 -2.38 2.90
N LYS A 75 0.84 -3.41 3.72
CA LYS A 75 0.77 -4.80 3.28
C LYS A 75 -0.34 -5.01 2.24
N ARG A 76 -1.54 -4.47 2.49
CA ARG A 76 -2.68 -4.54 1.54
C ARG A 76 -2.42 -3.76 0.25
N LEU A 77 -1.67 -2.65 0.34
CA LEU A 77 -1.27 -1.82 -0.80
C LEU A 77 -0.05 -2.36 -1.57
N ASN A 78 0.48 -3.53 -1.20
CA ASN A 78 1.71 -4.10 -1.76
C ASN A 78 2.94 -3.16 -1.66
N GLN A 79 2.98 -2.32 -0.62
CA GLN A 79 4.08 -1.37 -0.34
C GLN A 79 5.05 -1.99 0.67
N SER A 80 5.70 -3.09 0.29
CA SER A 80 6.52 -3.94 1.18
C SER A 80 7.59 -3.15 1.98
N SER A 81 8.27 -2.19 1.35
CA SER A 81 9.26 -1.34 2.03
C SER A 81 8.65 -0.51 3.17
N ARG A 82 7.50 0.13 2.93
CA ARG A 82 6.78 0.89 3.97
C ARG A 82 6.17 0.00 5.03
N ALA A 83 5.67 -1.18 4.63
CA ALA A 83 5.15 -2.18 5.56
C ALA A 83 6.24 -2.63 6.54
N ALA A 84 7.43 -2.97 6.05
CA ALA A 84 8.56 -3.36 6.90
C ALA A 84 8.92 -2.26 7.91
N ALA A 85 9.04 -1.01 7.47
CA ALA A 85 9.33 0.12 8.36
C ALA A 85 8.22 0.32 9.42
N ALA A 86 6.96 0.16 9.04
CA ALA A 86 5.83 0.30 9.97
C ALA A 86 5.80 -0.82 11.02
N PHE A 87 6.02 -2.08 10.62
CA PHE A 87 6.12 -3.20 11.56
C PHE A 87 7.35 -3.13 12.47
N GLN A 88 8.50 -2.66 11.95
CA GLN A 88 9.66 -2.36 12.80
C GLN A 88 9.33 -1.30 13.87
N ASN A 89 8.58 -0.26 13.51
CA ASN A 89 8.13 0.73 14.49
C ASN A 89 7.13 0.13 15.49
N ALA A 90 6.23 -0.75 15.06
CA ALA A 90 5.32 -1.46 15.96
C ALA A 90 6.10 -2.30 16.99
N ILE A 91 7.13 -3.04 16.56
CA ILE A 91 8.04 -3.79 17.45
C ILE A 91 8.79 -2.83 18.38
N ARG A 92 9.35 -1.74 17.86
CA ARG A 92 10.06 -0.72 18.66
C ARG A 92 9.18 -0.13 19.76
N TYR A 93 7.89 -0.02 19.50
CA TYR A 93 6.91 0.50 20.44
C TYR A 93 6.16 -0.59 21.22
N GLU A 94 6.68 -1.82 21.19
CA GLU A 94 6.21 -2.93 22.02
C GLU A 94 4.72 -3.25 21.79
N TYR A 95 4.28 -3.21 20.53
CA TYR A 95 2.95 -3.69 20.16
C TYR A 95 2.79 -5.16 20.59
N PRO A 96 1.71 -5.54 21.30
CA PRO A 96 1.66 -6.78 22.08
C PRO A 96 1.42 -8.06 21.28
N ASP A 97 0.81 -7.97 20.09
CA ASP A 97 0.68 -9.13 19.20
C ASP A 97 2.10 -9.62 18.83
N SER A 98 2.31 -10.87 18.43
CA SER A 98 3.59 -11.31 17.84
C SER A 98 3.54 -11.27 16.31
N THR A 99 2.33 -11.17 15.73
CA THR A 99 2.08 -11.25 14.29
C THR A 99 2.80 -10.16 13.49
N GLN A 100 3.13 -9.00 14.09
CA GLN A 100 3.95 -7.99 13.41
C GLN A 100 5.36 -8.49 13.06
N ILE A 101 5.91 -9.45 13.80
CA ILE A 101 7.22 -10.04 13.50
C ILE A 101 7.09 -10.90 12.23
N LEU A 102 6.03 -11.72 12.14
CA LEU A 102 5.71 -12.47 10.93
C LEU A 102 5.50 -11.54 9.73
N TYR A 103 4.73 -10.46 9.89
CA TYR A 103 4.48 -9.51 8.81
C TYR A 103 5.71 -8.69 8.43
N LEU A 104 6.60 -8.39 9.37
CA LEU A 104 7.91 -7.83 9.06
C LEU A 104 8.73 -8.79 8.20
N ALA A 105 8.78 -10.07 8.60
CA ALA A 105 9.50 -11.10 7.85
C ALA A 105 8.96 -11.24 6.42
N GLN A 106 7.63 -11.26 6.25
CA GLN A 106 6.98 -11.26 4.94
C GLN A 106 7.30 -10.01 4.13
N ALA A 107 7.27 -8.83 4.73
CA ALA A 107 7.59 -7.58 4.06
C ALA A 107 9.07 -7.49 3.62
N GLN A 108 10.00 -7.99 4.45
CA GLN A 108 11.43 -8.11 4.11
C GLN A 108 11.65 -9.14 2.99
N HIS A 109 10.97 -10.28 3.07
CA HIS A 109 10.97 -11.31 2.05
C HIS A 109 10.53 -10.71 0.70
N MET A 110 9.40 -10.01 0.64
CA MET A 110 8.92 -9.39 -0.60
C MET A 110 9.88 -8.36 -1.21
N GLN A 111 10.78 -7.78 -0.41
CA GLN A 111 11.81 -6.84 -0.89
C GLN A 111 13.07 -7.55 -1.41
N GLY A 112 13.17 -8.87 -1.23
CA GLY A 112 14.38 -9.62 -1.52
C GLY A 112 15.46 -9.55 -0.44
N ASN A 113 15.12 -9.06 0.75
CA ASN A 113 16.01 -8.98 1.90
C ASN A 113 15.99 -10.31 2.65
N TRP A 114 16.51 -11.36 2.00
CA TRP A 114 16.35 -12.75 2.42
C TRP A 114 16.99 -13.05 3.78
N LYS A 115 18.12 -12.39 4.10
CA LYS A 115 18.85 -12.61 5.36
C LYS A 115 18.06 -12.06 6.55
N GLU A 116 17.57 -10.83 6.42
CA GLU A 116 16.77 -10.15 7.44
C GLU A 116 15.42 -10.86 7.61
N ALA A 117 14.79 -11.25 6.50
CA ALA A 117 13.54 -12.01 6.53
C ALA A 117 13.70 -13.35 7.28
N LEU A 118 14.79 -14.08 7.02
CA LEU A 118 15.11 -15.33 7.70
C LEU A 118 15.20 -15.15 9.23
N ALA A 119 15.93 -14.12 9.68
CA ALA A 119 16.05 -13.81 11.10
C ALA A 119 14.69 -13.48 11.74
N SER A 120 13.87 -12.65 11.08
CA SER A 120 12.53 -12.31 11.56
C SER A 120 11.60 -13.53 11.61
N TYR A 121 11.64 -14.43 10.62
CA TYR A 121 10.86 -15.67 10.66
C TYR A 121 11.31 -16.60 11.80
N GLN A 122 12.61 -16.72 12.05
CA GLN A 122 13.15 -17.51 13.15
C GLN A 122 12.70 -16.94 14.50
N GLN A 123 12.80 -15.63 14.69
CA GLN A 123 12.30 -14.94 15.87
C GLN A 123 10.80 -15.19 16.08
N PHE A 124 9.99 -15.19 15.02
CA PHE A 124 8.57 -15.50 15.13
C PHE A 124 8.32 -16.97 15.52
N LEU A 125 9.12 -17.92 15.02
CA LEU A 125 9.02 -19.33 15.39
C LEU A 125 9.45 -19.62 16.84
N GLU A 126 10.26 -18.77 17.47
CA GLU A 126 10.52 -18.88 18.92
C GLU A 126 9.24 -18.63 19.75
N LEU A 127 8.33 -17.80 19.23
CA LEU A 127 7.05 -17.47 19.88
C LEU A 127 5.92 -18.40 19.44
N VAL A 128 5.92 -18.81 18.17
CA VAL A 128 4.89 -19.66 17.56
C VAL A 128 5.57 -20.80 16.77
N PRO A 129 6.05 -21.86 17.45
CA PRO A 129 6.88 -22.90 16.82
C PRO A 129 6.22 -23.67 15.67
N ASP A 130 4.89 -23.71 15.65
CA ASP A 130 4.12 -24.46 14.67
C ASP A 130 3.58 -23.64 13.49
N SER A 131 3.96 -22.36 13.36
CA SER A 131 3.53 -21.56 12.21
C SER A 131 4.03 -22.15 10.90
N TRP A 132 3.08 -22.62 10.09
CA TRP A 132 3.34 -23.12 8.75
C TRP A 132 3.89 -22.02 7.84
N GLU A 133 3.32 -20.81 7.92
CA GLU A 133 3.70 -19.64 7.13
C GLU A 133 5.17 -19.27 7.34
N ALA A 134 5.63 -19.26 8.60
CA ALA A 134 7.01 -18.95 8.92
C ALA A 134 7.98 -20.04 8.45
N LYS A 135 7.61 -21.32 8.63
CA LYS A 135 8.40 -22.46 8.11
C LYS A 135 8.54 -22.40 6.58
N GLN A 136 7.47 -22.07 5.85
CA GLN A 136 7.54 -21.86 4.39
C GLN A 136 8.36 -20.62 4.03
N GLY A 137 8.20 -19.53 4.78
CA GLY A 137 8.96 -18.30 4.61
C GLY A 137 10.47 -18.54 4.71
N ILE A 138 10.92 -19.30 5.72
CA ILE A 138 12.30 -19.73 5.90
C ILE A 138 12.79 -20.55 4.70
N ARG A 139 12.03 -21.59 4.30
CA ARG A 139 12.37 -22.44 3.16
C ARG A 139 12.56 -21.61 1.90
N ALA A 140 11.63 -20.71 1.61
CA ALA A 140 11.71 -19.83 0.45
C ALA A 140 12.90 -18.86 0.52
N CYS A 141 13.19 -18.26 1.68
CA CYS A 141 14.37 -17.39 1.87
C CYS A 141 15.70 -18.15 1.68
N GLN A 142 15.75 -19.44 2.03
CA GLN A 142 16.92 -20.29 1.80
C GLN A 142 17.06 -20.72 0.34
N MET A 143 15.94 -20.96 -0.36
CA MET A 143 15.92 -21.39 -1.75
C MET A 143 16.18 -20.25 -2.74
N ALA A 144 15.66 -19.05 -2.49
CA ALA A 144 15.76 -17.93 -3.43
C ALA A 144 17.21 -17.55 -3.81
N PRO A 145 18.19 -17.45 -2.88
CA PRO A 145 19.60 -17.24 -3.24
C PRO A 145 20.18 -18.37 -4.07
N ARG A 146 19.81 -19.63 -3.78
CA ARG A 146 20.29 -20.81 -4.53
C ARG A 146 19.76 -20.80 -5.96
N TRP A 147 18.47 -20.53 -6.17
CA TRP A 147 17.91 -20.38 -7.51
C TRP A 147 18.55 -19.24 -8.27
N LYS A 148 18.83 -18.11 -7.61
CA LYS A 148 19.52 -16.98 -8.22
C LYS A 148 20.95 -17.34 -8.66
N GLN A 149 21.67 -18.15 -7.87
CA GLN A 149 23.01 -18.63 -8.20
C GLN A 149 23.00 -19.69 -9.31
N GLN A 150 22.03 -20.60 -9.28
CA GLN A 150 21.85 -21.62 -10.31
C GLN A 150 21.55 -20.98 -11.68
N GLY A 151 20.90 -19.82 -11.68
CA GLY A 151 20.56 -19.08 -12.89
C GLY A 151 19.42 -19.73 -13.67
N SER A 152 19.26 -19.29 -14.92
CA SER A 152 18.25 -19.79 -15.85
C SER A 152 18.83 -19.77 -17.26
N HIS A 153 18.35 -20.67 -18.13
CA HIS A 153 18.63 -20.63 -19.57
C HIS A 153 18.07 -19.36 -20.24
N TYR A 154 17.16 -18.65 -19.56
CA TYR A 154 16.51 -17.44 -20.05
C TYR A 154 17.02 -16.19 -19.32
N ILE A 155 17.27 -15.14 -20.09
CA ILE A 155 17.50 -13.79 -19.55
C ILE A 155 16.16 -13.05 -19.59
N VAL A 156 15.54 -12.86 -18.43
CA VAL A 156 14.33 -12.06 -18.30
C VAL A 156 14.70 -10.59 -18.08
N LYS A 157 14.18 -9.70 -18.93
CA LYS A 157 14.37 -8.25 -18.80
C LYS A 157 13.03 -7.57 -18.65
N ASN A 158 13.01 -6.47 -17.89
CA ASN A 158 11.81 -5.65 -17.76
C ASN A 158 11.46 -5.01 -19.12
N ALA A 159 10.28 -5.34 -19.66
CA ALA A 159 9.73 -4.74 -20.86
C ALA A 159 9.15 -3.34 -20.56
N LYS A 160 10.04 -2.35 -20.43
CA LYS A 160 9.72 -0.97 -20.02
C LYS A 160 8.66 -0.25 -20.88
N PHE A 161 8.41 -0.73 -22.08
CA PHE A 161 7.37 -0.18 -22.94
C PHE A 161 5.96 -0.47 -22.37
N PHE A 162 5.75 -1.68 -21.83
CA PHE A 162 4.47 -2.09 -21.24
C PHE A 162 4.43 -1.87 -19.73
N ASN A 163 5.52 -2.22 -19.04
CA ASN A 163 5.58 -2.21 -17.59
C ASN A 163 5.79 -0.79 -17.05
N SER A 164 4.94 -0.44 -16.10
CA SER A 164 4.92 0.82 -15.38
C SER A 164 5.37 0.63 -13.93
N ARG A 165 5.28 1.71 -13.13
CA ARG A 165 5.45 1.65 -11.66
C ARG A 165 4.15 1.32 -10.93
N ARG A 166 3.05 1.08 -11.65
CA ARG A 166 1.73 0.75 -11.14
C ARG A 166 1.45 -0.74 -11.38
N ALA A 167 0.22 -1.18 -11.11
CA ALA A 167 -0.18 -2.53 -11.43
C ALA A 167 -0.43 -2.64 -12.93
N ASP A 168 0.33 -3.52 -13.59
CA ASP A 168 0.16 -3.97 -14.97
C ASP A 168 -0.03 -5.49 -14.93
N PHE A 169 -1.15 -5.98 -15.49
CA PHE A 169 -1.55 -7.37 -15.30
C PHE A 169 -2.48 -7.87 -16.42
N CYS A 170 -2.72 -9.17 -16.43
CA CYS A 170 -3.52 -9.88 -17.44
C CYS A 170 -3.13 -9.54 -18.90
N PRO A 171 -1.84 -9.68 -19.29
CA PRO A 171 -1.45 -9.52 -20.68
C PRO A 171 -2.05 -10.65 -21.53
N MET A 172 -2.55 -10.30 -22.72
CA MET A 172 -3.14 -11.23 -23.67
C MET A 172 -2.81 -10.79 -25.10
N PHE A 173 -2.30 -11.72 -25.91
CA PHE A 173 -2.24 -11.50 -27.36
C PHE A 173 -3.64 -11.65 -27.97
N LEU A 174 -3.96 -10.82 -28.96
CA LEU A 174 -5.23 -10.91 -29.67
C LEU A 174 -5.45 -12.28 -30.30
N ASP A 175 -4.41 -12.81 -30.94
CA ASP A 175 -4.42 -14.07 -31.67
C ASP A 175 -3.01 -14.71 -31.71
N VAL A 176 -2.88 -15.78 -32.50
CA VAL A 176 -1.64 -16.54 -32.69
C VAL A 176 -0.53 -15.78 -33.42
N ASN A 177 -0.86 -14.69 -34.12
CA ASN A 177 0.15 -13.86 -34.80
C ASN A 177 0.98 -13.07 -33.80
N ALA A 178 0.46 -12.86 -32.58
CA ALA A 178 1.13 -12.17 -31.48
C ALA A 178 1.62 -10.75 -31.84
N ASP A 179 0.94 -10.09 -32.78
CA ASP A 179 1.28 -8.74 -33.24
C ASP A 179 0.55 -7.64 -32.46
N GLN A 180 -0.45 -8.00 -31.66
CA GLN A 180 -1.26 -7.11 -30.84
C GLN A 180 -1.35 -7.63 -29.42
N LEU A 181 -0.94 -6.80 -28.45
CA LEU A 181 -0.93 -7.12 -27.04
C LEU A 181 -1.92 -6.21 -26.32
N TYR A 182 -2.84 -6.83 -25.58
CA TYR A 182 -3.72 -6.18 -24.62
C TYR A 182 -3.19 -6.41 -23.21
N TRP A 183 -3.30 -5.42 -22.33
CA TRP A 183 -3.02 -5.59 -20.91
C TRP A 183 -3.84 -4.61 -20.08
N THR A 184 -4.10 -4.96 -18.82
CA THR A 184 -4.77 -4.05 -17.89
C THR A 184 -3.73 -3.24 -17.12
N SER A 185 -3.93 -1.94 -16.99
CA SER A 185 -3.01 -1.08 -16.25
C SER A 185 -3.71 0.01 -15.45
N SER A 186 -3.21 0.25 -14.24
CA SER A 186 -3.58 1.36 -13.36
C SER A 186 -2.64 2.56 -13.48
N ASN A 187 -1.87 2.64 -14.58
CA ASN A 187 -0.93 3.73 -14.82
C ASN A 187 -1.63 5.10 -15.01
N GLU A 188 -0.86 6.19 -14.95
CA GLU A 188 -1.41 7.54 -14.98
C GLU A 188 -2.03 7.94 -16.33
N LYS A 189 -1.77 7.18 -17.41
CA LYS A 189 -2.40 7.36 -18.73
C LYS A 189 -3.82 6.78 -18.81
N ALA A 190 -4.29 6.08 -17.78
CA ALA A 190 -5.69 5.68 -17.70
C ALA A 190 -6.61 6.92 -17.73
N THR A 191 -7.74 6.78 -18.42
CA THR A 191 -8.70 7.82 -18.77
C THR A 191 -9.42 8.41 -17.55
N GLY A 192 -9.58 7.63 -16.46
CA GLY A 192 -10.14 8.11 -15.20
C GLY A 192 -9.29 9.17 -14.49
N THR A 193 -9.93 10.12 -13.82
CA THR A 193 -9.24 11.20 -13.06
C THR A 193 -9.17 10.93 -11.56
N GLU A 194 -10.15 10.21 -11.02
CA GLU A 194 -10.23 9.92 -9.60
C GLU A 194 -9.27 8.81 -9.17
N LYS A 195 -8.72 8.94 -7.96
CA LYS A 195 -7.91 7.91 -7.32
C LYS A 195 -8.76 7.13 -6.33
N SER A 196 -8.73 5.81 -6.45
CA SER A 196 -9.42 4.91 -5.55
C SER A 196 -8.90 5.07 -4.11
N GLN A 197 -9.81 5.11 -3.14
CA GLN A 197 -9.43 5.06 -1.72
C GLN A 197 -8.95 3.67 -1.31
N ILE A 198 -9.15 2.64 -2.14
CA ILE A 198 -8.64 1.29 -1.91
C ILE A 198 -7.14 1.25 -2.22
N THR A 199 -6.75 1.61 -3.44
CA THR A 199 -5.37 1.39 -3.95
C THR A 199 -4.53 2.66 -4.02
N GLY A 200 -5.15 3.84 -4.04
CA GLY A 200 -4.47 5.11 -4.29
C GLY A 200 -4.01 5.33 -5.73
N THR A 201 -4.49 4.49 -6.66
CA THR A 201 -4.27 4.62 -8.11
C THR A 201 -5.57 4.98 -8.81
N LYS A 202 -5.48 5.41 -10.07
CA LYS A 202 -6.64 5.45 -10.95
C LYS A 202 -7.24 4.04 -11.10
N ASN A 203 -8.51 3.97 -11.46
CA ASN A 203 -9.10 2.72 -11.95
C ASN A 203 -8.34 2.26 -13.20
N SER A 204 -8.30 0.95 -13.40
CA SER A 204 -7.50 0.39 -14.49
C SER A 204 -8.26 0.43 -15.80
N ASP A 205 -7.54 0.73 -16.87
CA ASP A 205 -8.03 0.60 -18.24
C ASP A 205 -7.38 -0.59 -18.92
N ILE A 206 -7.99 -1.03 -20.03
CA ILE A 206 -7.36 -1.97 -20.96
C ILE A 206 -6.55 -1.15 -21.96
N PHE A 207 -5.25 -1.42 -22.00
CA PHE A 207 -4.30 -0.85 -22.95
C PHE A 207 -4.08 -1.84 -24.08
N VAL A 208 -3.77 -1.31 -25.25
CA VAL A 208 -3.43 -2.09 -26.45
C VAL A 208 -2.17 -1.51 -27.08
N SER A 209 -1.35 -2.37 -27.66
CA SER A 209 -0.22 -1.99 -28.49
C SER A 209 -0.11 -2.95 -29.68
N LYS A 210 0.41 -2.44 -30.80
CA LYS A 210 0.60 -3.21 -32.03
C LYS A 210 2.06 -3.15 -32.52
N LEU A 211 2.56 -4.26 -33.04
CA LEU A 211 3.83 -4.32 -33.76
C LEU A 211 3.69 -3.66 -35.14
N ASN A 212 4.58 -2.74 -35.45
CA ASN A 212 4.71 -2.20 -36.81
C ASN A 212 5.56 -3.09 -37.71
N ASP A 213 5.62 -2.75 -39.00
CA ASP A 213 6.40 -3.46 -40.02
C ASP A 213 7.92 -3.52 -39.73
N LYS A 214 8.41 -2.72 -38.78
CA LYS A 214 9.81 -2.71 -38.31
C LYS A 214 10.01 -3.54 -37.03
N GLY A 215 9.00 -4.31 -36.61
CA GLY A 215 9.04 -5.13 -35.41
C GLY A 215 9.07 -4.34 -34.10
N LYS A 216 8.56 -3.10 -34.09
CA LYS A 216 8.51 -2.24 -32.90
C LYS A 216 7.07 -2.05 -32.42
N TRP A 217 6.86 -2.19 -31.12
CA TRP A 217 5.59 -1.88 -30.46
C TRP A 217 5.27 -0.38 -30.51
N GLN A 218 3.99 -0.08 -30.75
CA GLN A 218 3.43 1.27 -30.85
C GLN A 218 2.18 1.44 -29.98
#